data_AF-A0A7C6A3P8-F1
#
_entry.id   AF-A0A7C6A3P8-F1
#
_cell.length_a   1.000
_cell.length_b   1.000
_cell.length_c   1.000
_cell.angle_alpha   90.00
_cell.angle_beta   90.00
_cell.angle_gamma   90.00
#
_symmetry.space_group_name_H-M   'P 1'
#
loop_
_entity.id
_entity.type
_entity.pdbx_description
1 polymer ?
#
loop_
_entity_poly.entity_id
_entity_poly.type
_entity_poly.pdbx_seq_one_letter_code
_entity_poly.pdbx_strand_id
1 'polypeptide(L)'
;MTQAEITVDTRDGKKLTLKRPNVLVQYRLVAALGDLAENRVYLSMTLPLIYVAAIDGEQVLQPSSRREVEGLIQRLGEDGMAAVVEAIAEHFTPKDEQEVIDTAKKSPKTKASVSA
;
A
#
# COMPACT_ATOMS: atom_id res chain seq x y z
N MET A 1 11.07 11.85 1.49
CA MET A 1 10.09 11.66 2.58
C MET A 1 9.70 10.20 2.59
N THR A 2 10.11 9.46 3.61
CA THR A 2 9.71 8.06 3.82
C THR A 2 8.20 8.05 4.10
N GLN A 3 7.42 7.35 3.26
CA GLN A 3 6.00 7.13 3.51
C GLN A 3 5.84 6.44 4.87
N ALA A 4 4.88 6.91 5.68
CA ALA A 4 4.65 6.36 7.02
C ALA A 4 4.35 4.86 6.94
N GLU A 5 5.15 4.08 7.65
CA GLU A 5 4.94 2.65 7.84
C GLU A 5 4.17 2.47 9.15
N ILE A 6 3.15 1.62 9.11
CA ILE A 6 2.40 1.23 10.31
C ILE A 6 2.65 -0.24 10.58
N THR A 7 2.54 -0.64 11.85
CA THR A 7 2.59 -2.04 12.23
C THR A 7 1.29 -2.41 12.92
N VAL A 8 0.69 -3.53 12.53
CA VAL A 8 -0.55 -4.04 13.10
C VAL A 8 -0.38 -5.51 13.47
N ASP A 9 -0.98 -5.92 14.59
CA ASP A 9 -1.02 -7.31 15.02
C ASP A 9 -2.24 -8.00 14.41
N THR A 10 -2.07 -9.21 13.91
CA THR A 10 -3.16 -10.05 13.41
C THR A 10 -3.73 -10.91 14.53
N ARG A 11 -4.96 -11.44 14.35
CA ARG A 11 -5.60 -12.30 15.35
C ARG A 11 -4.86 -13.63 15.59
N ASP A 12 -4.17 -14.13 14.57
CA ASP A 12 -3.31 -15.32 14.65
C ASP A 12 -1.90 -15.02 15.20
N GLY A 13 -1.64 -13.77 15.64
CA GLY A 13 -0.44 -13.39 16.37
C GLY A 13 0.77 -12.97 15.52
N LYS A 14 0.58 -12.75 14.22
CA LYS A 14 1.61 -12.21 13.32
C LYS A 14 1.66 -10.69 13.43
N LYS A 15 2.79 -10.11 13.07
CA LYS A 15 2.96 -8.65 12.92
C LYS A 15 3.09 -8.27 11.46
N LEU A 16 2.17 -7.43 10.97
CA LEU A 16 2.22 -6.91 9.61
C LEU A 16 2.74 -5.50 9.62
N THR A 17 3.78 -5.23 8.84
CA THR A 17 4.19 -3.86 8.52
C THR A 17 3.53 -3.46 7.21
N LEU A 18 2.73 -2.39 7.23
CA LEU A 18 2.04 -1.86 6.06
C LEU A 18 2.59 -0.50 5.66
N LYS A 19 2.59 -0.25 4.36
CA LYS A 19 3.07 0.98 3.75
C LYS A 19 2.22 1.34 2.54
N ARG A 20 1.98 2.63 2.33
CA ARG A 20 1.33 3.11 1.12
C ARG A 20 2.15 2.71 -0.12
N PRO A 21 1.62 1.93 -1.07
CA PRO A 21 2.34 1.62 -2.30
C PRO A 21 2.48 2.89 -3.15
N ASN A 22 3.50 2.96 -3.99
CA ASN A 22 3.57 3.98 -5.03
C ASN A 22 2.77 3.53 -6.27
N VAL A 23 2.44 4.48 -7.15
CA VAL A 23 1.61 4.23 -8.36
C VAL A 23 2.22 3.17 -9.28
N LEU A 24 3.55 3.06 -9.36
CA LEU A 24 4.22 2.06 -10.19
C LEU A 24 3.98 0.63 -9.69
N VAL A 25 3.89 0.42 -8.37
CA VAL A 25 3.56 -0.88 -7.77
C VAL A 25 2.16 -1.32 -8.18
N GLN A 26 1.20 -0.42 -8.04
CA GLN A 26 -0.18 -0.68 -8.41
C GLN A 26 -0.31 -1.00 -9.90
N TYR A 27 0.36 -0.22 -10.76
CA TYR A 27 0.39 -0.47 -12.20
C TYR A 27 0.99 -1.85 -12.53
N ARG A 28 2.11 -2.22 -11.91
CA ARG A 28 2.76 -3.52 -12.11
C ARG A 28 1.86 -4.67 -11.71
N LEU A 29 1.15 -4.55 -10.59
CA LEU A 29 0.18 -5.57 -10.18
C LEU A 29 -0.92 -5.73 -11.23
N VAL A 30 -1.56 -4.64 -11.65
CA VAL A 30 -2.63 -4.69 -12.67
C VAL A 30 -2.12 -5.33 -13.96
N ALA A 31 -0.93 -4.94 -14.43
CA ALA A 31 -0.31 -5.52 -15.61
C ALA A 31 -0.01 -7.02 -15.44
N ALA A 32 0.44 -7.43 -14.25
CA ALA A 32 0.75 -8.83 -13.94
C ALA A 32 -0.49 -9.74 -13.86
N LEU A 33 -1.65 -9.16 -13.53
CA LEU A 33 -2.92 -9.89 -13.47
C LEU A 33 -3.56 -10.09 -14.86
N GLY A 34 -3.24 -9.23 -15.83
CA GLY A 34 -3.82 -9.28 -17.18
C GLY A 34 -5.34 -9.25 -17.14
N ASP A 35 -6.00 -10.15 -17.87
CA ASP A 35 -7.46 -10.24 -17.96
C ASP A 35 -8.16 -10.41 -16.60
N LEU A 36 -7.47 -10.97 -15.59
CA LEU A 36 -8.04 -11.10 -14.23
C LEU A 36 -8.26 -9.75 -13.55
N ALA A 37 -7.60 -8.69 -14.00
CA ALA A 37 -7.82 -7.34 -13.50
C ALA A 37 -9.22 -6.81 -13.86
N GLU A 38 -9.88 -7.35 -14.90
CA GLU A 38 -11.26 -7.01 -15.23
C GLU A 38 -12.27 -7.57 -14.23
N ASN A 39 -11.90 -8.63 -13.51
CA ASN A 39 -12.70 -9.14 -12.40
C ASN A 39 -12.53 -8.22 -11.18
N ARG A 40 -13.50 -7.32 -11.01
CA ARG A 40 -13.52 -6.33 -9.92
C ARG A 40 -13.38 -6.95 -8.54
N VAL A 41 -13.96 -8.13 -8.31
CA VAL A 41 -13.88 -8.84 -7.03
C VAL A 41 -12.43 -9.28 -6.80
N TYR A 42 -11.83 -9.94 -7.79
CA TYR A 42 -10.44 -10.38 -7.72
C TYR A 42 -9.47 -9.20 -7.52
N LEU A 43 -9.67 -8.10 -8.26
CA LEU A 43 -8.86 -6.91 -8.12
C LEU A 43 -9.00 -6.27 -6.73
N SER A 44 -10.21 -6.19 -6.19
CA SER A 44 -10.45 -5.66 -4.83
C SER A 44 -9.79 -6.49 -3.72
N MET A 45 -9.64 -7.81 -3.93
CA MET A 45 -8.98 -8.69 -2.97
C MET A 45 -7.45 -8.63 -3.07
N THR A 46 -6.91 -8.29 -4.24
CA THR A 46 -5.46 -8.33 -4.49
C THR A 46 -4.78 -6.98 -4.29
N LEU A 47 -5.47 -5.86 -4.51
CA LEU A 47 -4.94 -4.51 -4.27
C LEU A 47 -4.48 -4.25 -2.82
N PRO A 48 -5.14 -4.76 -1.77
CA PRO A 48 -4.65 -4.60 -0.40
C PRO A 48 -3.26 -5.24 -0.18
N LEU A 49 -2.91 -6.28 -0.93
CA LEU A 49 -1.66 -7.03 -0.74
C LEU A 49 -0.40 -6.19 -0.98
N ILE A 50 -0.45 -5.21 -1.89
CA ILE A 50 0.70 -4.36 -2.19
C ILE A 50 1.02 -3.34 -1.08
N TYR A 51 0.16 -3.25 -0.06
CA TYR A 51 0.46 -2.48 1.15
C TYR A 51 1.35 -3.25 2.12
N VAL A 52 1.41 -4.59 2.02
CA VAL A 52 2.20 -5.42 2.94
C VAL A 52 3.69 -5.29 2.62
N ALA A 53 4.43 -4.69 3.55
CA ALA A 53 5.87 -4.47 3.44
C ALA A 53 6.68 -5.50 4.23
N ALA A 54 6.16 -6.02 5.35
CA ALA A 54 6.80 -7.09 6.10
C ALA A 54 5.77 -7.93 6.87
N ILE A 55 6.15 -9.19 7.16
CA ILE A 55 5.44 -10.12 8.04
C ILE A 55 6.45 -10.63 9.06
N ASP A 56 6.19 -10.40 10.35
CA ASP A 56 7.07 -10.77 11.47
C ASP A 56 8.51 -10.24 11.32
N GLY A 57 8.63 -9.04 10.75
CA GLY A 57 9.92 -8.39 10.48
C GLY A 57 10.63 -8.89 9.22
N GLU A 58 10.13 -9.94 8.57
CA GLU A 58 10.64 -10.37 7.26
C GLU A 58 10.01 -9.54 6.14
N GLN A 59 10.87 -8.90 5.34
CA GLN A 59 10.42 -8.07 4.22
C GLN A 59 9.67 -8.90 3.18
N VAL A 60 8.52 -8.39 2.77
CA VAL A 60 7.69 -8.96 1.72
C VAL A 60 7.97 -8.21 0.42
N LEU A 61 8.39 -8.95 -0.61
CA LEU A 61 8.48 -8.40 -1.95
C LEU A 61 7.07 -8.24 -2.53
N GLN A 62 6.83 -7.11 -3.16
CA GLN A 62 5.55 -6.83 -3.79
C GLN A 62 5.29 -7.82 -4.93
N PRO A 63 4.10 -8.43 -4.98
CA PRO A 63 3.82 -9.45 -5.98
C PRO A 63 3.80 -8.84 -7.39
N SER A 64 4.51 -9.52 -8.28
CA SER A 64 4.68 -9.17 -9.70
C SER A 64 4.12 -10.23 -10.65
N SER A 65 3.51 -11.28 -10.10
CA SER A 65 2.82 -12.34 -10.84
C SER A 65 1.64 -12.88 -10.05
N ARG A 66 0.70 -13.51 -10.75
CA ARG A 66 -0.44 -14.21 -10.12
C ARG A 66 0.01 -15.22 -9.05
N ARG A 67 1.07 -15.97 -9.32
CA ARG A 67 1.59 -16.99 -8.38
C ARG A 67 2.07 -16.37 -7.07
N GLU A 68 2.70 -15.20 -7.15
CA GLU A 68 3.17 -14.47 -5.97
C GLU A 68 2.01 -13.87 -5.17
N VAL A 69 0.96 -13.40 -5.85
CA VAL A 69 -0.29 -12.97 -5.21
C VAL A 69 -0.90 -14.12 -4.40
N GLU A 70 -1.08 -15.29 -5.02
CA GLU A 70 -1.67 -16.45 -4.36
C GLU A 70 -0.81 -16.94 -3.18
N GLY A 71 0.51 -16.95 -3.33
CA GLY A 71 1.43 -17.31 -2.26
C GLY A 71 1.38 -16.33 -1.08
N LEU A 72 1.23 -15.02 -1.34
CA LEU A 72 1.10 -14.02 -0.29
C LEU A 72 -0.24 -14.14 0.44
N ILE A 73 -1.34 -14.38 -0.28
CA ILE A 73 -2.65 -14.67 0.32
C ILE A 73 -2.56 -15.89 1.24
N GLN A 74 -1.92 -16.97 0.78
CA GLN A 74 -1.74 -18.18 1.57
C GLN A 74 -0.92 -17.93 2.84
N ARG A 75 0.14 -17.12 2.74
CA ARG A 75 1.00 -16.76 3.87
C ARG A 75 0.27 -15.90 4.91
N LEU A 76 -0.54 -14.94 4.45
CA LEU A 76 -1.34 -14.08 5.32
C LEU A 76 -2.47 -14.87 5.99
N GLY A 77 -3.14 -15.74 5.24
CA GLY A 77 -4.35 -16.40 5.69
C GLY A 77 -5.51 -15.41 5.87
N GLU A 78 -6.62 -15.90 6.43
CA GLU A 78 -7.83 -15.10 6.60
C GLU A 78 -7.63 -13.93 7.58
N ASP A 79 -7.04 -14.20 8.75
CA ASP A 79 -6.80 -13.17 9.77
C ASP A 79 -5.83 -12.09 9.31
N GLY A 80 -4.78 -12.48 8.57
CA GLY A 80 -3.86 -11.53 7.97
C GLY A 80 -4.53 -10.66 6.92
N MET A 81 -5.35 -11.24 6.04
CA MET A 81 -6.10 -10.48 5.04
C MET A 81 -7.08 -9.48 5.67
N ALA A 82 -7.80 -9.91 6.72
CA ALA A 82 -8.70 -9.04 7.46
C ALA A 82 -7.95 -7.86 8.08
N ALA A 83 -6.84 -8.12 8.77
CA ALA A 83 -6.01 -7.09 9.41
C ALA A 83 -5.47 -6.06 8.39
N VAL A 84 -5.05 -6.51 7.20
CA VAL A 84 -4.60 -5.58 6.13
C VAL A 84 -5.73 -4.65 5.70
N VAL A 85 -6.92 -5.19 5.42
CA VAL A 85 -8.06 -4.39 4.94
C VAL A 85 -8.52 -3.39 6.00
N GLU A 86 -8.63 -3.85 7.26
CA GLU A 86 -8.99 -3.00 8.40
C GLU A 86 -7.98 -1.87 8.58
N ALA A 87 -6.68 -2.18 8.58
CA ALA A 87 -5.62 -1.18 8.75
C ALA A 87 -5.55 -0.17 7.59
N ILE A 88 -5.83 -0.59 6.35
CA ILE A 88 -5.91 0.33 5.21
C ILE A 88 -7.08 1.31 5.39
N ALA A 89 -8.23 0.81 5.81
CA ALA A 89 -9.42 1.64 6.05
C ALA A 89 -9.23 2.60 7.24
N GLU A 90 -8.41 2.23 8.23
CA GLU A 90 -8.15 3.07 9.40
C GLU A 90 -7.07 4.13 9.13
N HIS A 91 -5.98 3.76 8.45
CA HIS A 91 -4.76 4.57 8.41
C HIS A 91 -4.41 5.14 7.03
N PHE A 92 -5.00 4.66 5.94
CA PHE A 92 -4.60 5.04 4.58
C PHE A 92 -5.75 5.64 3.74
N THR A 93 -6.81 6.15 4.38
CA THR A 93 -7.96 6.75 3.69
C THR A 93 -7.58 7.96 2.81
N PRO A 94 -8.40 8.31 1.80
CA PRO A 94 -8.09 9.37 0.83
C PRO A 94 -7.93 10.78 1.42
N LYS A 95 -8.25 10.99 2.72
CA LYS A 95 -8.01 12.27 3.39
C LYS A 95 -6.54 12.68 3.31
N ASP A 96 -5.62 11.71 3.34
CA ASP A 96 -4.18 11.98 3.21
C ASP A 96 -3.78 12.47 1.81
N GLU A 97 -4.47 12.04 0.75
CA GLU A 97 -4.14 12.45 -0.61
C GLU A 97 -4.47 13.93 -0.84
N GLN A 98 -5.60 14.38 -0.29
CA GLN A 98 -6.00 15.78 -0.36
C GLN A 98 -5.07 16.66 0.49
N GLU A 99 -4.67 16.22 1.69
CA GLU A 99 -3.71 16.96 2.52
C GLU A 99 -2.31 17.01 1.90
N VAL A 100 -1.79 15.93 1.31
CA VAL A 100 -0.48 15.95 0.63
C VAL A 100 -0.52 16.85 -0.61
N ILE A 101 -1.61 16.82 -1.40
CA ILE A 101 -1.81 17.71 -2.55
C ILE A 101 -1.94 19.17 -2.11
N ASP A 102 -2.68 19.45 -1.03
CA ASP A 102 -2.90 20.81 -0.52
C ASP A 102 -1.65 21.38 0.16
N THR A 103 -0.83 20.54 0.79
CA THR A 103 0.47 20.92 1.37
C THR A 103 1.50 21.17 0.28
N ALA A 104 1.50 20.36 -0.79
CA ALA A 104 2.35 20.58 -1.97
C ALA A 104 1.96 21.87 -2.73
N LYS A 105 0.66 22.20 -2.81
CA LYS A 105 0.17 23.44 -3.45
C LYS A 105 0.42 24.71 -2.61
N LYS A 106 0.66 24.59 -1.30
CA LYS A 106 0.90 25.71 -0.38
C LYS A 106 2.38 26.08 -0.19
N SER A 107 3.32 25.41 -0.87
CA SER A 107 4.73 25.81 -0.81
C SER A 107 4.93 27.22 -1.41
N PRO A 108 5.39 28.21 -0.63
CA PRO A 108 5.43 29.61 -1.04
C PRO A 108 6.54 29.86 -2.05
N LYS A 109 6.25 30.68 -3.07
CA LYS A 109 7.24 31.31 -3.94
C LYS A 109 8.21 32.12 -3.05
N THR A 110 9.37 31.56 -2.73
CA THR A 110 10.45 32.28 -2.06
C THR A 110 10.83 33.46 -2.95
N LYS A 111 10.54 34.68 -2.46
CA LYS A 111 11.08 35.92 -3.01
C LYS A 111 12.60 35.82 -2.95
N ALA A 112 13.24 35.66 -4.11
CA ALA A 112 14.65 35.97 -4.26
C ALA A 112 14.78 37.50 -4.27
N SER A 113 14.99 38.07 -3.08
CA SER A 113 15.68 39.35 -2.95
C SER A 113 17.16 39.10 -3.19
N VAL A 114 17.72 39.61 -4.29
CA VAL A 114 19.15 39.93 -4.35
C VAL A 114 19.28 41.29 -5.02
N SER A 115 19.72 42.21 -4.18
CA SER A 115 20.22 43.55 -4.45
C SER A 115 21.44 43.50 -5.35
N ALA A 116 21.48 44.36 -6.36
CA ALA A 116 22.69 45.00 -6.89
C ALA A 116 22.28 46.26 -7.64
#